data_AF-X1F0P0-F1
#
_entry.id   AF-X1F0P0-F1
#
_cell.length_a   1.000
_cell.length_b   1.000
_cell.length_c   1.000
_cell.angle_alpha   90.00
_cell.angle_beta   90.00
_cell.angle_gamma   90.00
#
_symmetry.space_group_name_H-M   'P 1'
#
loop_
_entity.id
_entity.type
_entity.pdbx_description
1 polymer ?
#
loop_
_entity_poly.entity_id
_entity_poly.type
_entity_poly.pdbx_seq_one_letter_code
_entity_poly.pdbx_strand_id
1 'polypeptide(L)'
;VLVTGAAGFIGSHLCDELLKQQNKVIGFDNLNDYYNPEIKRRNIDHLSQNPNFEFVKGDIRDKDAVVSLFNKWDINSVVHMAAMVGVRYSIQAPDEYIDVNIR
;
A
#
# COMPACT_ATOMS: atom_id res chain seq x y z
N VAL A 1 -12.55 -0.48 1.77
CA VAL A 1 -11.64 0.41 1.01
C VAL A 1 -10.29 -0.27 0.88
N LEU A 2 -9.77 -0.39 -0.34
CA LEU A 2 -8.39 -0.84 -0.59
C LEU A 2 -7.46 0.38 -0.63
N VAL A 3 -6.40 0.37 0.16
CA VAL A 3 -5.33 1.37 0.12
C VAL A 3 -4.04 0.66 -0.32
N THR A 4 -3.54 0.99 -1.50
CA THR A 4 -2.21 0.51 -1.92
C THR A 4 -1.13 1.50 -1.48
N GLY A 5 0.08 1.06 -1.18
CA GLY A 5 1.10 1.91 -0.54
C GLY A 5 0.75 2.22 0.92
N ALA A 6 -0.04 1.34 1.56
CA ALA A 6 -0.64 1.56 2.88
C ALA A 6 0.40 1.73 4.00
N ALA A 7 1.62 1.21 3.82
CA ALA A 7 2.68 1.32 4.81
C ALA A 7 3.58 2.56 4.59
N GLY A 8 3.36 3.29 3.50
CA GLY A 8 3.99 4.59 3.25
C GLY A 8 3.48 5.69 4.18
N PHE A 9 4.17 6.84 4.19
CA PHE A 9 3.84 7.96 5.07
C PHE A 9 2.38 8.43 4.94
N ILE A 10 1.93 8.74 3.74
CA ILE A 10 0.55 9.21 3.52
C ILE A 10 -0.45 8.05 3.65
N GLY A 11 -0.08 6.87 3.14
CA GLY A 11 -0.94 5.69 3.15
C GLY A 11 -1.34 5.27 4.56
N SER A 12 -0.42 5.27 5.51
CA SER A 12 -0.71 4.85 6.89
C SER A 12 -1.65 5.82 7.62
N HIS A 13 -1.45 7.13 7.44
CA HIS A 13 -2.31 8.16 8.03
C HIS A 13 -3.72 8.13 7.41
N LEU A 14 -3.82 7.81 6.11
CA LEU A 14 -5.11 7.60 5.48
C LEU A 14 -5.82 6.36 6.05
N CYS A 15 -5.09 5.25 6.24
CA CYS A 15 -5.65 4.07 6.89
C CYS A 15 -6.18 4.39 8.29
N ASP A 16 -5.41 5.12 9.11
CA ASP A 16 -5.85 5.61 10.42
C ASP A 16 -7.18 6.37 10.33
N GLU A 17 -7.28 7.32 9.41
CA GLU A 17 -8.45 8.18 9.28
C GLU A 17 -9.68 7.39 8.79
N LEU A 18 -9.52 6.51 7.82
CA LEU A 18 -10.59 5.64 7.34
C LEU A 18 -11.10 4.70 8.43
N LEU A 19 -10.21 4.16 9.27
CA LEU A 19 -10.55 3.29 10.39
C LEU A 19 -11.28 4.04 11.51
N LYS A 20 -10.92 5.29 11.80
CA LYS A 20 -11.68 6.15 12.75
C LYS A 20 -13.13 6.32 12.31
N GLN A 21 -13.34 6.42 11.00
CA GLN A 21 -14.67 6.50 10.37
C GLN A 21 -15.38 5.13 10.27
N GLN A 22 -14.86 4.09 10.93
CA GLN A 22 -15.43 2.74 10.98
C GLN A 22 -15.47 2.02 9.61
N ASN A 23 -14.67 2.46 8.64
CA ASN A 23 -14.52 1.73 7.39
C ASN A 23 -13.69 0.46 7.60
N LYS A 24 -13.99 -0.57 6.80
CA LYS A 24 -13.08 -1.70 6.60
C LYS A 24 -11.97 -1.30 5.63
N VAL A 25 -10.73 -1.48 6.04
CA VAL A 25 -9.54 -1.06 5.28
C VAL A 25 -8.66 -2.27 5.00
N ILE A 26 -8.40 -2.51 3.72
CA ILE A 26 -7.41 -3.47 3.26
C ILE A 26 -6.17 -2.68 2.86
N GLY A 27 -5.08 -2.84 3.61
CA GLY A 27 -3.80 -2.20 3.31
C GLY A 27 -2.94 -3.12 2.46
N PHE A 28 -2.46 -2.65 1.31
CA PHE A 28 -1.59 -3.41 0.41
C PHE A 28 -0.26 -2.70 0.19
N ASP A 29 0.86 -3.34 0.51
CA ASP A 29 2.22 -2.78 0.34
C ASP A 29 3.25 -3.91 0.22
N ASN A 30 4.30 -3.74 -0.59
CA ASN A 30 5.37 -4.73 -0.70
C ASN A 30 6.46 -4.57 0.37
N LEU A 31 6.43 -3.46 1.12
CA LEU A 31 7.49 -3.06 2.05
C LEU A 31 8.86 -2.99 1.37
N ASN A 32 8.92 -2.47 0.14
CA ASN A 32 10.18 -2.26 -0.57
C ASN A 32 11.19 -1.46 0.28
N ASP A 33 12.47 -1.60 -0.08
CA ASP A 33 13.63 -1.13 0.66
C ASP A 33 14.16 0.23 0.21
N TYR A 34 13.47 0.93 -0.71
CA TYR A 34 13.79 2.30 -1.09
C TYR A 34 13.92 3.22 0.14
N TYR A 35 13.04 3.00 1.13
CA TYR A 35 13.27 3.39 2.52
C TYR A 35 13.40 2.13 3.37
N ASN A 36 14.06 2.23 4.52
CA ASN A 36 14.19 1.11 5.45
C ASN A 36 12.79 0.49 5.73
N PRO A 37 12.57 -0.81 5.43
CA PRO A 37 11.28 -1.47 5.60
C PRO A 37 10.73 -1.42 7.03
N GLU A 38 11.59 -1.30 8.05
CA GLU A 38 11.17 -1.16 9.45
C GLU A 38 10.47 0.18 9.73
N ILE A 39 10.71 1.21 8.92
CA ILE A 39 9.91 2.45 8.99
C ILE A 39 8.48 2.17 8.52
N LYS A 40 8.34 1.44 7.40
CA LYS A 40 7.04 1.09 6.84
C LYS A 40 6.24 0.20 7.78
N ARG A 41 6.87 -0.81 8.40
CA ARG A 41 6.21 -1.65 9.42
C ARG A 41 5.68 -0.82 10.58
N ARG A 42 6.55 0.01 11.18
CA ARG A 42 6.16 0.89 12.29
C ARG A 42 5.00 1.83 11.96
N ASN A 43 4.86 2.25 10.70
CA ASN A 43 3.75 3.11 10.27
C ASN A 43 2.38 2.42 10.38
N ILE A 44 2.31 1.09 10.36
CA ILE A 44 1.04 0.32 10.38
C ILE A 44 0.93 -0.64 11.56
N ASP A 45 1.97 -0.81 12.37
CA ASP A 45 1.98 -1.75 13.49
C ASP A 45 0.83 -1.50 14.48
N HIS A 46 0.50 -0.24 14.77
CA HIS A 46 -0.61 0.11 15.66
C HIS A 46 -1.98 -0.21 15.07
N LEU A 47 -2.09 -0.29 13.74
CA LEU A 47 -3.32 -0.63 13.04
C LEU A 47 -3.63 -2.13 13.12
N SER A 48 -2.62 -2.98 13.35
CA SER A 48 -2.77 -4.45 13.38
C SER A 48 -3.77 -4.95 14.42
N GLN A 49 -4.04 -4.16 15.47
CA GLN A 49 -4.98 -4.49 16.52
C GLN A 49 -6.42 -4.07 16.20
N ASN A 50 -6.64 -3.33 15.11
CA ASN A 50 -7.97 -2.90 14.70
C ASN A 50 -8.65 -4.02 13.88
N PRO A 51 -9.82 -4.55 14.31
CA PRO A 51 -10.50 -5.64 13.61
C PRO A 51 -11.00 -5.27 12.21
N ASN A 52 -11.08 -3.96 11.89
CA ASN A 52 -11.45 -3.47 10.58
C ASN A 52 -10.26 -3.26 9.64
N PHE A 53 -9.02 -3.54 10.09
CA PHE A 53 -7.82 -3.42 9.28
C PHE A 53 -7.25 -4.81 8.94
N GLU A 54 -6.96 -5.04 7.67
CA GLU A 54 -6.22 -6.21 7.23
C GLU A 54 -5.05 -5.76 6.34
N PHE A 55 -3.84 -6.14 6.72
CA PHE A 55 -2.64 -5.88 5.93
C PHE A 55 -2.29 -7.07 5.05
N VAL A 56 -2.07 -6.80 3.77
CA VAL A 56 -1.68 -7.77 2.75
C VAL A 56 -0.33 -7.33 2.19
N LYS A 57 0.70 -8.11 2.46
CA LYS A 57 1.99 -7.91 1.82
C LYS A 57 1.93 -8.42 0.39
N GLY A 58 2.21 -7.56 -0.59
CA GLY A 58 2.27 -7.94 -2.00
C GLY A 58 2.75 -6.80 -2.88
N ASP A 59 3.16 -7.14 -4.09
CA ASP A 59 3.67 -6.18 -5.07
C ASP A 59 2.56 -5.71 -6.01
N ILE A 60 2.49 -4.41 -6.29
CA ILE A 60 1.48 -3.84 -7.18
C ILE A 60 1.66 -4.29 -8.63
N ARG A 61 2.87 -4.69 -9.00
CA ARG A 61 3.20 -5.25 -10.31
C ARG A 61 2.68 -6.68 -10.49
N ASP A 62 2.37 -7.37 -9.38
CA ASP A 62 1.80 -8.71 -9.43
C ASP A 62 0.30 -8.62 -9.67
N LYS A 63 -0.08 -8.74 -10.95
CA LYS A 63 -1.47 -8.70 -11.38
C LYS A 63 -2.34 -9.75 -10.70
N ASP A 64 -1.82 -10.96 -10.48
CA ASP A 64 -2.60 -12.04 -9.89
C ASP A 64 -2.82 -11.78 -8.39
N ALA A 65 -1.82 -11.24 -7.70
CA ALA A 65 -1.97 -10.77 -6.33
C ALA A 65 -3.04 -9.67 -6.23
N VAL A 66 -3.01 -8.66 -7.12
CA VAL A 66 -4.01 -7.59 -7.15
C VAL A 66 -5.41 -8.15 -7.43
N VAL A 67 -5.57 -9.01 -8.44
CA VAL A 67 -6.86 -9.66 -8.75
C VAL A 67 -7.38 -10.48 -7.57
N SER A 68 -6.49 -11.17 -6.84
CA SER A 68 -6.87 -11.94 -5.65
C SER A 68 -7.47 -11.07 -4.54
N LEU A 69 -7.06 -9.80 -4.43
CA LEU A 69 -7.68 -8.85 -3.50
C LEU A 69 -9.16 -8.63 -3.84
N PHE A 70 -9.48 -8.36 -5.11
CA PHE A 70 -10.87 -8.15 -5.52
C PHE A 70 -11.73 -9.41 -5.44
N ASN A 71 -11.12 -10.60 -5.53
CA ASN A 71 -11.83 -11.85 -5.36
C ASN A 71 -12.09 -12.19 -3.89
N LYS A 72 -11.16 -11.84 -2.98
CA LYS A 72 -11.28 -12.17 -1.55
C LYS A 72 -12.14 -11.16 -0.78
N TRP A 73 -12.10 -9.88 -1.13
CA TRP A 73 -12.87 -8.83 -0.44
C TRP A 73 -13.76 -8.06 -1.41
N ASP A 74 -14.97 -7.70 -0.94
CA ASP A 74 -15.86 -6.78 -1.66
C ASP A 74 -15.33 -5.34 -1.56
N ILE A 75 -14.43 -4.97 -2.48
CA ILE A 75 -13.78 -3.66 -2.50
C ILE A 75 -14.65 -2.67 -3.28
N ASN A 76 -15.29 -1.74 -2.56
CA ASN A 76 -16.15 -0.72 -3.18
C ASN A 76 -15.39 0.58 -3.57
N SER A 77 -14.21 0.80 -3.00
CA SER A 77 -13.37 1.98 -3.25
C SER A 77 -11.89 1.63 -3.16
N VAL A 78 -11.07 2.25 -4.03
CA VAL A 78 -9.62 2.11 -4.07
C VAL A 78 -8.97 3.48 -3.92
N VAL A 79 -7.97 3.58 -3.03
CA VAL A 79 -7.04 4.72 -2.99
C VAL A 79 -5.65 4.21 -3.35
N HIS A 80 -5.14 4.67 -4.49
CA HIS A 80 -3.90 4.15 -5.06
C HIS A 80 -2.70 5.03 -4.71
N MET A 81 -1.87 4.57 -3.76
CA MET A 81 -0.67 5.28 -3.30
C MET A 81 0.60 4.44 -3.42
N ALA A 82 0.51 3.20 -3.93
CA ALA A 82 1.69 2.41 -4.26
C ALA A 82 2.38 3.01 -5.47
N ALA A 83 3.59 3.54 -5.27
CA ALA A 83 4.42 4.09 -6.33
C ALA A 83 5.90 4.08 -5.91
N MET A 84 6.80 4.04 -6.89
CA MET A 84 8.17 4.49 -6.71
C MET A 84 8.20 6.02 -6.62
N VAL A 85 8.85 6.51 -5.57
CA VAL A 85 8.95 7.94 -5.23
C VAL A 85 10.38 8.43 -5.36
N GLY A 86 10.58 9.75 -5.40
CA GLY A 86 11.92 10.35 -5.43
C GLY A 86 12.43 10.65 -6.84
N VAL A 87 12.34 11.92 -7.25
CA VAL A 87 12.69 12.38 -8.61
C VAL A 87 14.14 12.09 -9.00
N ARG A 88 15.08 12.12 -8.06
CA ARG A 88 16.50 11.91 -8.38
C ARG A 88 16.81 10.47 -8.76
N TYR A 89 16.20 9.51 -8.05
CA TYR A 89 16.40 8.09 -8.32
C TYR A 89 15.70 7.67 -9.61
N SER A 90 14.57 8.30 -9.97
CA SER A 90 13.89 8.04 -11.25
C SER A 90 14.72 8.37 -12.49
N ILE A 91 15.72 9.25 -12.38
CA ILE A 91 16.65 9.55 -13.47
C ILE A 91 17.68 8.43 -13.62
N GLN A 92 18.03 7.74 -12.52
CA GLN A 92 19.03 6.68 -12.49
C GLN A 92 18.42 5.32 -12.86
N ALA A 93 17.18 5.05 -12.41
CA ALA A 93 16.48 3.80 -12.61
C ALA A 93 15.07 4.02 -13.21
N PRO A 94 14.96 4.61 -14.42
CA PRO A 94 13.66 4.98 -14.99
C PRO A 94 12.73 3.77 -15.22
N ASP A 95 13.29 2.61 -15.58
CA ASP A 95 12.50 1.40 -15.84
C ASP A 95 11.76 0.92 -14.58
N GLU A 96 12.36 1.04 -13.39
CA GLU A 96 11.70 0.68 -12.13
C GLU A 96 10.46 1.55 -11.86
N TYR A 97 10.49 2.82 -12.26
CA TYR A 97 9.35 3.72 -12.10
C TYR A 97 8.26 3.42 -13.11
N ILE A 98 8.61 3.07 -14.35
CA ILE A 98 7.61 2.65 -15.34
C ILE A 98 6.95 1.35 -14.90
N ASP A 99 7.73 0.39 -14.43
CA ASP A 99 7.21 -0.89 -13.97
C ASP A 99 6.29 -0.72 -12.76
N VAL A 100 6.66 0.08 -11.76
CA VAL A 100 5.82 0.22 -10.55
C VAL A 100 4.64 1.18 -10.74
N ASN A 101 4.83 2.29 -11.45
CA ASN A 101 3.85 3.38 -11.48
C ASN A 101 2.88 3.30 -12.66
N ILE A 102 3.19 2.49 -13.70
CA ILE A 102 2.43 2.47 -14.96
C ILE A 102 1.99 1.06 -15.39
N ARG A 103 2.85 0.04 -15.24
CA ARG A 103 2.60 -1.32 -15.77
C ARG A 103 1.91 -2.24 -14.76
#